data_AF-A0A853L1A0-F1
#
_entry.id   AF-A0A853L1A0-F1
#
_cell.length_a   1.000
_cell.length_b   1.000
_cell.length_c   1.000
_cell.angle_alpha   90.00
_cell.angle_beta   90.00
_cell.angle_gamma   90.00
#
_symmetry.space_group_name_H-M   'P 1'
#
loop_
_entity.id
_entity.type
_entity.pdbx_description
1 polymer ?
#
loop_
_entity_poly.entity_id
_entity_poly.type
_entity_poly.pdbx_seq_one_letter_code
_entity_poly.pdbx_strand_id
1 'polypeptide(L)'
;MTLSYSDTRKKLDQITAEMLGLIRKYGLDAASPFDVIEVARAKITDQNDYIRFLELSLEGRIYGEYGDALQKQIDEEARQTEAAKKLN
;
A
#
# COMPACT_ATOMS: atom_id res chain seq x y z
N MET A 1 2.49 -7.17 -18.38
CA MET A 1 3.77 -7.09 -17.65
C MET A 1 3.50 -7.49 -16.21
N THR A 2 4.24 -8.45 -15.67
CA THR A 2 4.16 -8.85 -14.26
C THR A 2 5.02 -7.87 -13.45
N LEU A 3 4.44 -7.16 -12.47
CA LEU A 3 5.23 -6.30 -11.58
C LEU A 3 6.06 -7.18 -10.63
N SER A 4 7.34 -6.86 -10.47
CA SER A 4 8.18 -7.53 -9.47
C SER A 4 7.83 -7.09 -8.04
N TYR A 5 8.28 -7.86 -7.05
CA TYR A 5 8.13 -7.50 -5.64
C TYR A 5 8.82 -6.16 -5.32
N SER A 6 10.02 -5.93 -5.87
CA SER A 6 10.74 -4.65 -5.71
C SER A 6 10.01 -3.47 -6.33
N ASP A 7 9.38 -3.66 -7.50
CA ASP A 7 8.60 -2.60 -8.14
C ASP A 7 7.35 -2.27 -7.33
N THR A 8 6.70 -3.29 -6.78
CA THR A 8 5.55 -3.15 -5.88
C THR A 8 5.91 -2.36 -4.64
N ARG A 9 7.06 -2.68 -4.01
CA ARG A 9 7.53 -1.96 -2.83
C ARG A 9 7.84 -0.50 -3.12
N LYS A 10 8.55 -0.24 -4.22
CA LYS A 10 8.85 1.12 -4.66
C LYS A 10 7.57 1.93 -4.90
N LYS A 11 6.52 1.29 -5.43
CA LYS A 11 5.24 1.95 -5.66
C LYS A 11 4.50 2.26 -4.37
N LEU A 12 4.51 1.34 -3.40
CA LEU A 12 4.00 1.58 -2.05
C LEU A 12 4.71 2.74 -1.35
N ASP A 13 6.03 2.85 -1.48
CA ASP A 13 6.80 3.95 -0.89
C ASP A 13 6.39 5.31 -1.49
N GLN A 14 6.17 5.36 -2.82
CA GLN A 14 5.68 6.57 -3.50
C GLN A 14 4.29 6.97 -3.03
N ILE A 15 3.36 6.02 -2.97
CA ILE A 15 1.98 6.25 -2.49
C ILE A 15 2.01 6.75 -1.05
N THR A 16 2.82 6.13 -0.20
CA THR A 16 2.97 6.52 1.21
C THR A 16 3.51 7.94 1.34
N ALA A 17 4.53 8.30 0.57
CA ALA A 17 5.11 9.64 0.60
C ALA A 17 4.08 10.72 0.20
N GLU A 18 3.31 10.47 -0.85
CA GLU A 18 2.28 11.39 -1.32
C GLU A 18 1.13 11.52 -0.31
N MET A 19 0.69 10.39 0.26
CA MET A 19 -0.36 10.35 1.27
C MET A 19 0.05 11.09 2.56
N LEU A 20 1.30 10.91 3.00
CA LEU A 20 1.86 11.69 4.13
C LEU A 20 1.88 13.20 3.83
N GLY A 21 2.09 13.57 2.57
CA GLY A 21 1.97 14.96 2.12
C GLY A 21 0.56 15.52 2.37
N LEU A 22 -0.47 14.80 1.95
CA LEU A 22 -1.88 15.20 2.17
C LEU A 22 -2.25 15.20 3.67
N ILE A 23 -1.81 14.19 4.42
CA ILE A 23 -2.03 14.11 5.87
C ILE A 23 -1.46 15.35 6.57
N ARG A 24 -0.23 15.76 6.23
CA ARG A 24 0.40 16.95 6.81
C ARG A 24 -0.26 18.24 6.35
N LYS A 25 -0.63 18.34 5.06
CA LYS A 25 -1.27 19.53 4.48
C LYS A 25 -2.59 19.87 5.18
N TYR A 26 -3.40 18.86 5.48
CA TYR A 26 -4.73 19.04 6.05
C TYR A 26 -4.82 18.71 7.55
N GLY A 27 -3.71 18.31 8.19
CA GLY A 27 -3.70 17.89 9.59
C GLY A 27 -4.65 16.72 9.84
N LEU A 28 -4.56 15.67 9.02
CA LEU A 28 -5.43 14.50 9.09
C LEU A 28 -5.03 13.58 10.25
N ASP A 29 -5.27 14.05 11.48
CA ASP A 29 -5.15 13.22 12.67
C ASP A 29 -6.42 12.40 12.86
N ALA A 30 -6.41 11.16 12.38
CA ALA A 30 -7.46 10.18 12.65
C ALA A 30 -7.06 9.32 13.86
N ALA A 31 -7.92 9.27 14.88
CA ALA A 31 -7.69 8.45 16.07
C ALA A 31 -7.81 6.94 15.78
N SER A 32 -8.54 6.60 14.71
CA SER A 32 -8.79 5.24 14.25
C SER A 32 -8.64 5.16 12.72
N PRO A 33 -8.14 4.04 12.18
CA PRO A 33 -8.06 3.81 10.74
C PRO A 33 -9.43 3.82 10.06
N PHE A 34 -10.52 3.56 10.80
CA PHE A 34 -11.88 3.59 10.27
C PHE A 34 -12.41 5.01 10.08
N ASP A 35 -11.88 5.98 10.84
CA ASP A 35 -12.37 7.36 10.84
C ASP A 35 -11.68 8.20 9.74
N VAL A 36 -10.65 7.64 9.11
CA VAL A 36 -9.77 8.32 8.15
C VAL A 36 -10.58 8.97 7.02
N ILE A 37 -11.62 8.30 6.51
CA ILE A 37 -12.46 8.85 5.43
C ILE A 37 -13.33 10.01 5.92
N GLU A 38 -13.86 9.92 7.14
CA GLU A 38 -14.67 10.99 7.73
C GLU A 38 -13.82 12.22 8.02
N VAL A 39 -12.64 12.02 8.61
CA VAL A 39 -11.66 13.09 8.88
C VAL A 39 -11.20 13.74 7.59
N ALA A 40 -10.87 12.95 6.55
CA ALA A 40 -10.48 13.47 5.24
C ALA A 40 -11.62 14.28 4.61
N ARG A 41 -12.86 13.78 4.64
CA ARG A 41 -14.03 14.51 4.10
C ARG A 41 -14.26 15.83 4.82
N ALA A 42 -14.03 15.88 6.14
CA ALA A 42 -14.25 17.08 6.95
C ALA A 42 -13.14 18.13 6.78
N LYS A 43 -11.87 17.69 6.61
CA LYS A 43 -10.70 18.57 6.64
C LYS A 43 -10.15 18.94 5.25
N ILE A 44 -10.35 18.09 4.24
CA ILE A 44 -9.86 18.36 2.89
C ILE A 44 -10.85 19.27 2.17
N THR A 45 -10.47 20.53 2.00
CA THR A 45 -11.31 21.56 1.37
C THR A 45 -11.17 21.63 -0.14
N ASP A 46 -10.08 21.10 -0.70
CA ASP A 46 -9.86 21.01 -2.15
C ASP A 46 -10.35 19.66 -2.67
N GLN A 47 -11.25 19.70 -3.65
CA GLN A 47 -11.86 18.49 -4.19
C GLN A 47 -10.85 17.57 -4.90
N ASN A 48 -9.84 18.13 -5.57
CA ASN A 48 -8.82 17.34 -6.24
C ASN A 48 -7.95 16.60 -5.23
N ASP A 49 -7.59 17.26 -4.14
CA ASP A 49 -6.83 16.62 -3.05
C ASP A 49 -7.66 15.55 -2.33
N TYR A 50 -8.99 15.74 -2.21
CA TYR A 50 -9.86 14.73 -1.62
C TYR A 50 -9.95 13.49 -2.52
N ILE A 51 -10.14 13.70 -3.83
CA ILE A 51 -10.13 12.61 -4.81
C ILE A 51 -8.78 11.90 -4.79
N ARG A 52 -7.68 12.66 -4.81
CA ARG A 52 -6.33 12.09 -4.79
C ARG A 52 -6.06 11.29 -3.52
N PHE A 53 -6.54 11.77 -2.37
CA PHE A 53 -6.47 11.03 -1.11
C PHE A 53 -7.17 9.67 -1.19
N LEU A 54 -8.37 9.63 -1.79
CA LEU A 54 -9.11 8.38 -1.99
C LEU A 54 -8.41 7.44 -2.98
N GLU A 55 -7.88 7.98 -4.08
CA GLU A 55 -7.08 7.22 -5.06
C GLU A 55 -5.87 6.58 -4.39
N LEU A 56 -5.08 7.37 -3.65
CA LEU A 56 -3.90 6.88 -2.93
C LEU A 56 -4.26 5.81 -1.90
N SER A 57 -5.40 5.96 -1.22
CA SER A 57 -5.89 4.98 -0.24
C SER A 57 -6.22 3.64 -0.92
N LEU A 58 -6.86 3.70 -2.09
CA LEU A 58 -7.18 2.52 -2.89
C LEU A 58 -5.93 1.87 -3.49
N GLU A 59 -5.06 2.68 -4.13
CA GLU A 59 -3.80 2.22 -4.70
C GLU A 59 -2.94 1.53 -3.63
N GLY A 60 -2.78 2.16 -2.46
CA GLY A 60 -1.98 1.62 -1.35
C GLY A 60 -2.47 0.24 -0.90
N ARG A 61 -3.79 0.05 -0.82
CA ARG A 61 -4.39 -1.26 -0.49
C ARG A 61 -4.11 -2.30 -1.57
N ILE A 62 -4.33 -1.96 -2.84
CA ILE A 62 -4.11 -2.88 -3.98
C ILE A 62 -2.66 -3.33 -4.04
N TYR A 63 -1.71 -2.40 -3.97
CA TYR A 63 -0.29 -2.74 -4.00
C TYR A 63 0.16 -3.49 -2.74
N GLY A 64 -0.45 -3.23 -1.58
CA GLY A 64 -0.19 -3.97 -0.35
C GLY A 64 -0.62 -5.44 -0.48
N GLU A 65 -1.87 -5.67 -0.89
CA GLU A 65 -2.42 -7.02 -1.10
C GLU A 65 -1.63 -7.79 -2.18
N TYR A 66 -1.24 -7.11 -3.26
CA TYR A 66 -0.40 -7.71 -4.30
C TYR A 66 1.02 -8.05 -3.80
N GLY A 67 1.63 -7.16 -3.01
CA GLY A 67 2.95 -7.39 -2.41
C GLY A 67 2.95 -8.58 -1.46
N ASP A 68 1.92 -8.70 -0.62
CA ASP A 68 1.75 -9.83 0.29
C ASP A 68 1.56 -11.16 -0.46
N ALA A 69 0.80 -11.14 -1.57
CA ALA A 69 0.62 -12.31 -2.42
C ALA A 69 1.93 -12.75 -3.09
N LEU A 70 2.71 -11.80 -3.60
CA LEU A 70 4.03 -12.06 -4.19
C LEU A 70 5.01 -12.64 -3.17
N GLN A 71 5.08 -12.05 -1.97
CA GLN A 71 5.97 -12.53 -0.91
C GLN A 71 5.63 -13.98 -0.53
N LYS A 72 4.34 -14.30 -0.38
CA LYS A 72 3.90 -15.68 -0.09
C LYS A 72 4.31 -16.67 -1.17
N GLN A 73 4.19 -16.29 -2.45
CA GLN A 73 4.63 -17.15 -3.56
C GLN A 73 6.14 -17.39 -3.52
N ILE A 74 6.95 -16.34 -3.32
CA ILE A 74 8.41 -16.45 -3.21
C ILE A 74 8.81 -17.36 -2.04
N ASP A 75 8.16 -17.22 -0.88
CA ASP A 75 8.44 -18.03 0.31
C ASP A 75 8.03 -19.49 0.13
N GLU A 76 6.97 -19.76 -0.63
CA GLU A 76 6.56 -21.12 -0.99
C GLU A 76 7.53 -21.78 -1.97
N GLU A 77 7.97 -21.06 -3.01
CA GLU A 77 8.97 -21.55 -3.97
C GLU A 77 10.32 -21.85 -3.28
N ALA A 78 10.75 -20.98 -2.36
CA ALA A 78 11.95 -21.20 -1.56
C ALA A 78 11.85 -22.48 -0.71
N ARG A 79 10.71 -22.68 -0.02
CA ARG A 79 10.45 -23.89 0.79
C ARG A 79 10.44 -25.16 -0.06
N GLN A 80 9.83 -25.13 -1.24
CA GLN A 80 9.82 -26.27 -2.16
C GLN A 80 11.23 -26.61 -2.67
N THR A 81 12.03 -25.59 -2.99
CA THR A 81 13.42 -25.76 -3.44
C THR A 81 14.30 -26.35 -2.35
N GLU A 82 14.15 -25.92 -1.10
CA GLU A 82 14.87 -26.50 0.04
C GLU A 82 14.46 -27.94 0.33
N ALA A 83 13.16 -28.26 0.22
CA ALA A 83 12.67 -29.62 0.38
C ALA A 83 13.22 -30.56 -0.71
N ALA A 84 13.24 -30.10 -1.97
CA ALA A 84 13.79 -30.87 -3.09
C ALA A 84 15.30 -31.13 -2.97
N LYS A 85 16.07 -30.22 -2.34
CA LYS A 85 17.50 -30.40 -2.05
C LYS A 85 17.79 -31.38 -0.91
N LYS A 86 16.84 -31.60 0.01
CA LYS A 86 17.00 -32.55 1.13
C LYS A 86 16.61 -33.98 0.76
N LEU A 87 15.90 -34.18 -0.35
CA LEU A 87 15.53 -35.50 -0.88
C LEU A 87 16.54 -36.09 -1.88
N ASN A 88 17.52 -35.29 -2.33
CA ASN A 88 18.65 -35.72 -3.17
C ASN A 88 19.94 -35.74 -2.34
#